data_AF-A0A920A4C4-F1
#
_entry.id   AF-A0A920A4C4-F1
#
_cell.length_a   1.000
_cell.length_b   1.000
_cell.length_c   1.000
_cell.angle_alpha   90.00
_cell.angle_beta   90.00
_cell.angle_gamma   90.00
#
_symmetry.space_group_name_H-M   'P 1'
#
loop_
_entity.id
_entity.type
_entity.pdbx_description
1 polymer ?
#
loop_
_entity_poly.entity_id
_entity_poly.type
_entity_poly.pdbx_seq_one_letter_code
_entity_poly.pdbx_strand_id
1 'polypeptide(L)' 'MGEVINYRGPDDGDYYFKNGVAIGNKRLSIIDVEGGKQPFYSDDMKVIVVQMGKYLIILELSKELKGTRYECRTN' A
#
# COMPACT_ATOMS: atom_id res chain seq x y z
N MET A 1 13.89 -8.32 -10.14
CA MET A 1 12.95 -9.31 -9.57
C MET A 1 11.50 -8.87 -9.77
N GLY A 2 11.05 -7.72 -9.28
CA GLY A 2 9.64 -7.30 -9.39
C GLY A 2 9.10 -7.12 -10.82
N GLU A 3 9.95 -6.80 -11.79
CA GLU A 3 9.53 -6.69 -13.21
C GLU A 3 8.94 -7.99 -13.79
N VAL A 4 9.33 -9.17 -13.28
CA VAL A 4 8.80 -10.44 -13.79
C VAL A 4 7.31 -10.62 -13.46
N ILE A 5 6.78 -9.86 -12.50
CA ILE A 5 5.37 -9.87 -12.13
C ILE A 5 4.63 -8.60 -12.58
N ASN A 6 5.21 -7.78 -13.46
CA ASN A 6 4.59 -6.52 -13.91
C ASN A 6 3.19 -6.72 -14.49
N TYR A 7 2.93 -7.87 -15.13
CA TYR A 7 1.61 -8.23 -15.66
C TYR A 7 0.50 -8.32 -14.59
N ARG A 8 0.85 -8.45 -13.30
CA ARG A 8 -0.11 -8.48 -12.19
C ARG A 8 -0.49 -7.10 -11.67
N GLY A 9 0.28 -6.08 -12.03
CA GLY A 9 0.12 -4.72 -11.56
C GLY A 9 0.88 -3.75 -12.47
N PRO A 10 0.35 -3.49 -13.67
CA PRO A 10 1.04 -2.72 -14.69
C PRO A 10 0.93 -1.20 -14.50
N ASP A 11 0.09 -0.74 -13.57
CA ASP A 11 -0.27 0.68 -13.47
C ASP A 11 0.77 1.49 -12.69
N ASP A 12 1.35 0.91 -11.64
CA ASP A 12 2.38 1.55 -10.82
C ASP A 12 3.27 0.50 -10.14
N GLY A 13 4.42 0.93 -9.63
CA GLY A 13 5.27 0.10 -8.80
C GLY A 13 6.39 0.89 -8.13
N ASP A 14 6.77 0.44 -6.95
CA ASP A 14 7.85 1.07 -6.19
C ASP A 14 8.52 0.04 -5.27
N TYR A 15 9.73 0.38 -4.82
CA TYR A 15 10.59 -0.49 -4.04
C TYR A 15 11.26 0.30 -2.91
N TYR A 16 11.23 -0.26 -1.71
CA TYR A 16 12.03 0.17 -0.59
C TYR A 16 13.31 -0.69 -0.48
N PHE A 17 14.43 -0.03 -0.23
CA PHE A 17 15.73 -0.67 -0.01
C PHE A 17 16.39 -0.15 1.27
N LYS A 18 16.89 -1.06 2.11
CA LYS A 18 17.73 -0.72 3.28
C LYS A 18 18.58 -1.90 3.71
N ASN A 19 19.88 -1.66 3.93
CA ASN A 19 20.83 -2.60 4.56
C ASN A 19 20.64 -4.08 4.18
N GLY A 20 20.73 -4.41 2.89
CA GLY A 20 20.63 -5.79 2.40
C GLY A 20 19.20 -6.35 2.34
N VAL A 21 18.19 -5.55 2.63
CA VAL A 21 16.77 -5.90 2.53
C VAL A 21 16.09 -5.03 1.48
N ALA A 22 15.19 -5.63 0.71
CA ALA A 22 14.33 -4.95 -0.24
C ALA A 22 12.88 -5.47 -0.12
N ILE A 23 11.92 -4.57 -0.27
CA ILE A 23 10.50 -4.91 -0.39
C ILE A 23 9.88 -3.99 -1.45
N GLY A 24 8.97 -4.50 -2.28
CA GLY A 24 8.36 -3.69 -3.33
C GLY A 24 7.06 -4.27 -3.83
N ASN A 25 6.33 -3.46 -4.60
CA ASN A 25 5.01 -3.79 -5.12
C ASN A 25 4.91 -3.46 -6.61
N LYS A 26 4.13 -4.28 -7.33
CA LYS A 26 3.59 -3.96 -8.65
C LYS A 26 2.08 -3.87 -8.49
N ARG A 27 1.52 -2.70 -8.77
CA ARG A 27 0.16 -2.32 -8.38
C ARG A 27 -0.77 -2.33 -9.59
N LEU A 28 -1.90 -3.04 -9.42
CA LEU A 28 -3.09 -2.85 -10.24
C LEU A 28 -4.00 -1.89 -9.47
N SER A 29 -4.25 -0.73 -10.04
CA SER A 29 -4.91 0.40 -9.39
C SER A 29 -6.42 0.28 -9.53
N ILE A 30 -7.10 -0.27 -8.52
CA ILE A 30 -8.56 -0.48 -8.52
C ILE A 30 -9.27 0.48 -7.56
N ILE A 31 -8.72 0.68 -6.36
CA ILE A 31 -9.27 1.54 -5.30
C ILE A 31 -8.23 2.59 -4.98
N ASP A 32 -8.68 3.85 -4.85
CA ASP A 32 -7.84 5.03 -4.65
C ASP A 32 -6.67 5.07 -5.63
N VAL A 33 -7.01 5.24 -6.92
CA VAL A 33 -6.05 5.16 -8.03
C VAL A 33 -4.87 6.11 -7.81
N GLU A 34 -5.13 7.33 -7.32
CA GLU A 34 -4.11 8.36 -7.09
C GLU A 34 -3.41 8.23 -5.74
N GLY A 35 -4.14 8.00 -4.64
CA GLY A 35 -3.59 8.02 -3.27
C GLY A 35 -3.07 6.67 -2.77
N GLY A 36 -3.48 5.55 -3.37
CA GLY A 36 -3.19 4.20 -2.88
C GLY A 36 -1.83 3.64 -3.31
N LYS A 37 -0.84 4.49 -3.62
CA LYS A 37 0.51 4.07 -4.00
C LYS A 37 1.20 3.35 -2.83
N GLN A 38 1.95 2.31 -3.15
CA GLN A 38 2.65 1.46 -2.19
C GLN A 38 4.15 1.39 -2.50
N PRO A 39 5.03 1.20 -1.51
CA PRO A 39 4.74 0.79 -0.11
C PRO A 39 4.06 1.83 0.78
N PHE A 40 3.26 1.37 1.75
CA PHE A 40 2.73 2.21 2.83
C PHE A 40 3.73 2.29 3.99
N TYR A 41 3.75 3.44 4.65
CA TYR A 41 4.64 3.72 5.78
C TYR A 41 3.83 4.09 7.02
N SER A 42 4.25 3.60 8.18
CA SER A 42 3.75 4.11 9.46
C SER A 42 4.22 5.55 9.71
N ASP A 43 3.51 6.26 10.59
CA ASP A 43 3.80 7.66 10.94
C ASP A 43 5.22 7.88 11.46
N ASP A 44 5.76 6.89 12.14
CA ASP A 44 7.11 6.90 12.69
C ASP A 44 8.16 6.26 11.75
N MET A 45 7.75 5.89 10.54
CA MET A 45 8.58 5.28 9.49
C MET A 45 9.27 3.97 9.91
N LYS A 46 8.81 3.32 10.98
CA LYS A 46 9.38 2.05 11.46
C LYS A 46 8.77 0.83 10.79
N VAL A 47 7.57 0.94 10.25
CA VAL A 47 6.84 -0.14 9.59
C VAL A 47 6.59 0.22 8.13
N ILE A 48 6.88 -0.74 7.26
CA ILE A 48 6.64 -0.63 5.82
C ILE A 48 5.77 -1.82 5.41
N VAL A 49 4.71 -1.55 4.67
CA VAL A 49 3.75 -2.57 4.24
C VAL A 49 3.55 -2.50 2.74
N VAL A 50 3.60 -3.67 2.09
CA VAL A 50 3.05 -3.87 0.75
C VAL A 50 1.95 -4.92 0.84
N GLN A 51 0.94 -4.78 0.00
CA GLN A 51 -0.22 -5.64 -0.01
C GLN A 51 -0.58 -6.03 -1.45
N MET A 52 -1.09 -7.25 -1.63
CA MET A 52 -1.77 -7.67 -2.84
C MET A 52 -3.19 -8.14 -2.48
N GLY A 53 -4.20 -7.60 -3.16
CA GLY A 53 -5.62 -7.94 -2.95
C GLY A 53 -6.45 -6.77 -2.43
N LYS A 54 -7.70 -7.06 -2.05
CA LYS A 54 -8.68 -6.08 -1.56
C LYS A 54 -9.25 -6.55 -0.21
N TYR A 55 -9.33 -5.64 0.74
CA TYR A 55 -10.13 -5.84 1.96
C TYR A 55 -11.56 -5.39 1.71
N LEU A 56 -12.53 -6.26 1.98
CA LEU A 56 -13.94 -5.98 1.71
C LEU A 56 -14.56 -5.03 2.74
N ILE A 57 -13.99 -4.94 3.94
CA ILE A 57 -14.53 -4.20 5.11
C ILE A 57 -13.87 -2.81 5.25
N ILE A 58 -13.21 -2.31 4.19
CA ILE A 58 -12.40 -1.08 4.29
C ILE A 58 -13.24 0.17 4.63
N LEU A 59 -14.50 0.21 4.18
CA LEU A 59 -15.39 1.35 4.42
C LEU A 59 -15.89 1.38 5.86
N GLU A 60 -16.23 0.24 6.45
CA GLU A 60 -16.61 0.14 7.85
C GLU A 60 -15.41 0.48 8.74
N LEU A 61 -14.24 -0.10 8.44
CA LEU A 61 -13.03 0.14 9.21
C LEU A 61 -12.60 1.61 9.16
N SER A 62 -12.67 2.25 7.99
CA SER A 62 -12.36 3.68 7.85
C SER A 62 -13.29 4.56 8.69
N LYS A 63 -14.59 4.20 8.78
CA LYS A 63 -15.54 4.89 9.66
C LYS A 63 -15.21 4.70 11.14
N GLU A 64 -14.86 3.48 11.55
CA GLU A 64 -14.51 3.18 12.95
C GLU A 64 -13.23 3.90 13.39
N LEU A 65 -12.26 4.07 12.48
CA LEU A 65 -10.98 4.70 12.76
C LEU A 65 -11.00 6.23 12.63
N LYS A 66 -12.09 6.82 12.11
CA LYS A 66 -12.22 8.25 11.89
C LYS A 66 -12.10 9.03 13.21
N GLY A 67 -11.22 10.05 13.24
CA GLY A 67 -10.97 10.85 14.45
C GLY A 67 -10.08 10.17 15.50
N THR A 68 -9.59 8.96 15.22
CA THR A 68 -8.56 8.31 16.05
C THR A 68 -7.16 8.66 15.54
N ARG A 69 -6.12 8.25 16.28
CA ARG A 69 -4.73 8.36 15.81
C ARG A 69 -4.45 7.59 14.51
N TYR A 70 -5.25 6.56 14.20
CA TYR A 70 -5.03 5.66 13.07
C TYR A 70 -6.02 5.92 11.93
N GLU A 71 -6.50 7.14 11.78
CA GLU A 71 -7.39 7.52 10.69
C GLU A 71 -6.76 7.21 9.32
N CYS A 72 -7.54 6.58 8.44
CA CYS A 72 -7.11 6.19 7.11
C CYS A 72 -6.78 7.42 6.26
N ARG A 73 -5.59 7.43 5.64
CA ARG A 73 -5.13 8.53 4.76
C ARG A 73 -5.49 8.34 3.29
N THR A 74 -5.76 7.09 2.91
CA THR A 74 -6.10 6.66 1.55
C THR A 74 -7.55 6.20 1.51
N ASN A 75 -8.21 6.37 0.36
CA ASN A 75 -9.65 6.12 0.20
C ASN A 75 -10.01 4.71 -0.28
#